data_AF-N1WUL3-F1
#
_entry.id   AF-N1WUL3-F1
#
_cell.length_a   1.000
_cell.length_b   1.000
_cell.length_c   1.000
_cell.angle_alpha   90.00
_cell.angle_beta   90.00
_cell.angle_gamma   90.00
#
_symmetry.space_group_name_H-M   'P 1'
#
loop_
_entity.id
_entity.type
_entity.pdbx_description
1 polymer ?
#
loop_
_entity_poly.entity_id
_entity_poly.type
_entity_poly.pdbx_seq_one_letter_code
_entity_poly.pdbx_strand_id
1 'polypeptide(L)'
;MKRFIKDFFIFSLVSSLILGLFFLVGFELLPFRVMPNIKYIGEGYGFSDIRFKEVDTLNDIDILFLGSSHAYRGFDTRNFDSIGFRAFNLGSSAQTHDQTQILLKRYLKELNPKLVVYEVFPNVFKNSGIESNLDLINNDIVDYLNFKSALRVNNVQVYQTLAHAYYKQKFKSQNKIKSYTRSNDTYIRGGYVEKAIKPKYTNFKPQKGWELNKLQKSSFKQNIEMFKSENIKYILVFAPVSSSFYKSIDLKKFNNFIRSYGNYYDFNRISNMNDSLHFYDPHHLTQEGVDKFNTDFIHILKDHVLIK
;
A
#
# COMPACT_ATOMS: atom_id res chain seq x y z
N MET A 1 -32.67 -17.39 -35.81
CA MET A 1 -31.38 -17.41 -35.07
C MET A 1 -30.36 -16.37 -35.58
N LYS A 2 -29.97 -16.38 -36.87
CA LYS A 2 -29.01 -15.39 -37.42
C LYS A 2 -29.40 -13.92 -37.20
N ARG A 3 -30.68 -13.58 -37.43
CA ARG A 3 -31.22 -12.22 -37.19
C ARG A 3 -31.11 -11.81 -35.71
N PHE A 4 -31.53 -12.68 -34.80
CA PHE A 4 -31.42 -12.44 -33.36
C PHE A 4 -29.97 -12.20 -32.90
N ILE A 5 -29.02 -13.01 -33.35
CA ILE A 5 -27.60 -12.84 -33.00
C ILE A 5 -27.07 -11.49 -33.51
N LYS A 6 -27.41 -11.12 -34.75
CA LYS A 6 -27.05 -9.82 -35.33
C LYS A 6 -27.66 -8.66 -34.53
N ASP A 7 -28.96 -8.73 -34.26
CA ASP A 7 -29.69 -7.68 -33.56
C ASP A 7 -29.20 -7.53 -32.11
N PHE A 8 -28.91 -8.64 -31.43
CA PHE A 8 -28.30 -8.64 -30.09
C PHE A 8 -26.91 -7.99 -30.11
N PHE A 9 -26.06 -8.36 -31.07
CA PHE A 9 -24.72 -7.78 -31.19
C PHE A 9 -24.77 -6.27 -31.45
N ILE A 10 -25.62 -5.82 -32.38
CA ILE A 10 -25.82 -4.40 -32.68
C ILE A 10 -26.36 -3.67 -31.43
N PHE A 11 -27.37 -4.24 -30.76
CA PHE A 11 -27.94 -3.66 -29.54
C PHE A 11 -26.89 -3.54 -28.43
N SER A 12 -26.07 -4.58 -28.20
CA SER A 12 -25.00 -4.55 -27.22
C SER A 12 -23.97 -3.48 -27.56
N LEU A 13 -23.54 -3.39 -28.82
CA LEU A 13 -22.59 -2.37 -29.28
C LEU A 13 -23.14 -0.95 -29.06
N VAL A 14 -24.35 -0.67 -29.54
CA VAL A 14 -24.99 0.64 -29.38
C VAL A 14 -25.21 0.99 -27.92
N SER A 15 -25.71 0.05 -27.11
CA SER A 15 -25.90 0.25 -25.67
C SER A 15 -24.58 0.53 -24.95
N SER A 16 -23.52 -0.19 -25.29
CA SER A 16 -22.18 0.07 -24.73
C SER A 16 -21.65 1.45 -25.12
N LEU A 17 -21.87 1.90 -26.36
CA LEU A 17 -21.48 3.24 -26.81
C LEU A 17 -22.27 4.33 -26.08
N ILE A 18 -23.59 4.17 -25.93
CA ILE A 18 -24.44 5.12 -25.20
C ILE A 18 -24.03 5.17 -23.72
N LEU A 19 -23.81 4.02 -23.08
CA LEU A 19 -23.32 3.96 -21.71
C LEU A 19 -21.96 4.64 -21.58
N GLY A 20 -21.03 4.37 -22.50
CA GLY A 20 -19.72 5.02 -22.55
C GLY A 20 -19.84 6.54 -22.66
N LEU A 21 -20.69 7.04 -23.56
CA LEU A 21 -20.95 8.47 -23.71
C LEU A 21 -21.57 9.06 -22.45
N PHE A 22 -22.52 8.36 -21.81
CA PHE A 22 -23.14 8.80 -20.57
C PHE A 22 -22.12 8.91 -19.43
N PHE A 23 -21.15 7.99 -19.34
CA PHE A 23 -20.04 8.09 -18.40
C PHE A 23 -19.15 9.30 -18.69
N LEU A 24 -18.78 9.53 -19.95
CA LEU A 24 -17.94 10.68 -20.34
C LEU A 24 -18.63 12.02 -20.04
N VAL A 25 -19.90 12.15 -20.44
CA VAL A 25 -20.72 13.34 -20.14
C VAL A 25 -20.88 13.51 -18.64
N GLY A 26 -21.11 12.40 -17.92
CA GLY A 26 -21.12 12.39 -16.47
C GLY A 26 -19.82 12.97 -15.92
N PHE A 27 -18.67 12.44 -16.31
CA PHE A 27 -17.35 12.86 -15.80
C PHE A 27 -17.05 14.34 -16.00
N GLU A 28 -17.65 14.99 -17.00
CA GLU A 28 -17.51 16.43 -17.24
C GLU A 28 -18.55 17.30 -16.53
N LEU A 29 -19.81 16.87 -16.50
CA LEU A 29 -20.92 17.76 -16.12
C LEU A 29 -21.46 17.53 -14.70
N LEU A 30 -21.25 16.34 -14.14
CA LEU A 30 -21.88 15.97 -12.87
C LEU A 30 -20.90 16.08 -11.70
N PRO A 31 -21.31 16.71 -10.57
CA PRO A 31 -20.48 16.75 -9.37
C PRO A 31 -20.31 15.34 -8.76
N PHE A 32 -19.16 15.04 -8.16
CA PHE A 32 -18.90 13.74 -7.52
C PHE A 32 -19.97 13.29 -6.50
N ARG A 33 -20.69 14.24 -5.88
CA ARG A 33 -21.80 13.93 -4.96
C ARG A 33 -22.93 13.11 -5.59
N VAL A 34 -23.16 13.23 -6.90
CA VAL A 34 -24.15 12.42 -7.63
C VAL A 34 -23.54 11.17 -8.28
N MET A 35 -22.23 10.94 -8.07
CA MET A 35 -21.51 9.74 -8.50
C MET A 35 -20.92 9.00 -7.28
N PRO A 36 -21.74 8.45 -6.38
CA PRO A 36 -21.29 7.91 -5.10
C PRO A 36 -20.32 6.73 -5.24
N ASN A 37 -20.31 6.09 -6.41
CA ASN A 37 -19.44 4.96 -6.72
C ASN A 37 -18.06 5.40 -7.25
N ILE A 38 -17.89 6.66 -7.63
CA ILE A 38 -16.57 7.23 -7.93
C ILE A 38 -16.02 7.83 -6.65
N LYS A 39 -15.12 7.09 -6.01
CA LYS A 39 -14.35 7.62 -4.89
C LYS A 39 -13.12 8.32 -5.44
N TYR A 40 -13.22 9.64 -5.57
CA TYR A 40 -12.05 10.50 -5.71
C TYR A 40 -11.52 10.77 -4.30
N ILE A 41 -10.48 10.04 -3.90
CA ILE A 41 -9.65 10.50 -2.80
C ILE A 41 -8.84 11.65 -3.42
N GLY A 42 -9.04 12.87 -2.95
CA GLY A 42 -8.39 14.07 -3.49
C GLY A 42 -6.87 14.05 -3.31
N GLU A 43 -6.31 15.11 -2.76
CA GLU A 43 -4.98 15.02 -2.15
C GLU A 43 -5.06 14.00 -1.00
N GLY A 44 -4.85 12.72 -1.32
CA GLY A 44 -5.24 11.63 -0.47
C GLY A 44 -4.47 11.61 0.84
N TYR A 45 -5.11 11.06 1.87
CA TYR A 45 -4.46 10.74 3.13
C TYR A 45 -3.34 9.71 2.85
N GLY A 46 -2.10 10.05 3.20
CA GLY A 46 -0.94 9.15 3.03
C GLY A 46 -0.01 9.45 1.85
N PHE A 47 -0.24 10.52 1.09
CA PHE A 47 0.73 11.10 0.13
C PHE A 47 1.20 10.18 -1.01
N SER A 48 0.39 9.21 -1.43
CA SER A 48 0.72 8.32 -2.56
C SER A 48 0.99 9.09 -3.86
N ASP A 49 0.32 10.22 -4.08
CA ASP A 49 0.52 11.11 -5.25
C ASP A 49 1.91 11.75 -5.31
N ILE A 50 2.54 11.97 -4.16
CA ILE A 50 3.91 12.48 -4.06
C ILE A 50 4.89 11.31 -4.15
N ARG A 51 4.65 10.25 -3.37
CA ARG A 51 5.52 9.08 -3.28
C ARG A 51 5.72 8.39 -4.63
N PHE A 52 4.66 8.20 -5.40
CA PHE A 52 4.75 7.55 -6.71
C PHE A 52 5.41 8.44 -7.78
N LYS A 53 5.43 9.77 -7.60
CA LYS A 53 6.24 10.65 -8.46
C LYS A 53 7.70 10.69 -8.03
N GLU A 54 7.97 10.56 -6.74
CA GLU A 54 9.35 10.52 -6.23
C GLU A 54 10.06 9.23 -6.65
N VAL A 55 9.38 8.08 -6.56
CA VAL A 55 10.00 6.78 -6.89
C VAL A 55 10.48 6.71 -8.34
N ASP A 56 9.80 7.38 -9.28
CA ASP A 56 10.21 7.50 -10.69
C ASP A 56 11.58 8.17 -10.88
N THR A 57 12.04 8.92 -9.88
CA THR A 57 13.32 9.65 -9.92
C THR A 57 14.47 8.91 -9.27
N LEU A 58 14.21 7.69 -8.76
CA LEU A 58 15.16 6.90 -8.00
C LEU A 58 15.67 5.71 -8.79
N ASN A 59 16.90 5.32 -8.49
CA ASN A 59 17.53 4.09 -8.93
C ASN A 59 18.47 3.60 -7.85
N ASP A 60 18.87 2.33 -7.94
CA ASP A 60 19.95 1.71 -7.15
C ASP A 60 19.92 2.13 -5.66
N ILE A 61 18.90 1.67 -4.94
CA ILE A 61 18.74 1.92 -3.50
C ILE A 61 19.27 0.74 -2.68
N ASP A 62 19.63 0.99 -1.43
CA ASP A 62 20.07 -0.07 -0.52
C ASP A 62 18.89 -0.83 0.07
N ILE A 63 17.85 -0.10 0.50
CA ILE A 63 16.71 -0.66 1.24
C ILE A 63 15.39 -0.17 0.66
N LEU A 64 14.54 -1.11 0.22
CA LEU A 64 13.16 -0.84 -0.19
C LEU A 64 12.18 -1.32 0.88
N PHE A 65 11.43 -0.41 1.49
CA PHE A 65 10.32 -0.77 2.38
C PHE A 65 9.02 -0.90 1.59
N LEU A 66 8.28 -1.97 1.85
CA LEU A 66 6.98 -2.27 1.23
C LEU A 66 5.97 -2.59 2.31
N GLY A 67 4.70 -2.23 2.08
CA GLY A 67 3.59 -2.65 2.92
C GLY A 67 2.62 -1.53 3.19
N SER A 68 1.80 -1.72 4.23
CA SER A 68 0.63 -0.88 4.49
C SER A 68 0.99 0.47 5.13
N SER A 69 0.03 1.10 5.82
CA SER A 69 0.31 2.27 6.65
C SER A 69 1.33 2.01 7.74
N HIS A 70 1.51 0.76 8.14
CA HIS A 70 2.56 0.37 9.07
C HIS A 70 3.96 0.48 8.45
N ALA A 71 4.10 0.39 7.13
CA ALA A 71 5.37 0.61 6.46
C ALA A 71 5.65 2.11 6.34
N TYR A 72 4.82 2.88 5.63
CA TYR A 72 5.12 4.29 5.35
C TYR A 72 5.06 5.22 6.57
N ARG A 73 4.44 4.77 7.66
CA ARG A 73 4.45 5.47 8.96
C ARG A 73 5.34 4.80 10.01
N GLY A 74 5.91 3.64 9.72
CA GLY A 74 6.76 2.89 10.64
C GLY A 74 8.25 3.03 10.31
N PHE A 75 8.62 3.05 9.04
CA PHE A 75 10.02 3.17 8.63
C PHE A 75 10.34 4.59 8.15
N ASP A 76 10.83 5.42 9.06
CA ASP A 76 11.44 6.71 8.73
C ASP A 76 12.79 6.53 8.04
N THR A 77 12.85 6.87 6.75
CA THR A 77 14.04 6.74 5.90
C THR A 77 15.21 7.61 6.37
N ARG A 78 14.98 8.69 7.12
CA ARG A 78 16.04 9.53 7.70
C ARG A 78 16.94 8.75 8.67
N ASN A 79 16.37 7.78 9.39
CA ASN A 79 17.11 6.95 10.36
C ASN A 79 18.05 5.94 9.67
N PHE A 80 17.81 5.62 8.41
CA PHE A 80 18.66 4.74 7.60
C PHE A 80 19.69 5.54 6.80
N ASP A 81 19.29 6.71 6.31
CA ASP A 81 20.18 7.66 5.65
C ASP A 81 21.29 8.14 6.60
N SER A 82 20.97 8.38 7.87
CA SER A 82 21.94 8.79 8.90
C SER A 82 23.05 7.77 9.17
N ILE A 83 22.86 6.50 8.80
CA ILE A 83 23.85 5.43 8.88
C ILE A 83 24.38 5.00 7.50
N GLY A 84 24.13 5.81 6.47
CA GLY A 84 24.70 5.65 5.12
C GLY A 84 23.91 4.75 4.17
N PHE A 85 22.67 4.39 4.47
CA PHE A 85 21.81 3.63 3.56
C PHE A 85 20.87 4.53 2.76
N ARG A 86 20.91 4.38 1.44
CA ARG A 86 19.89 4.95 0.54
C ARG A 86 18.62 4.12 0.66
N ALA A 87 17.67 4.57 1.47
CA ALA A 87 16.42 3.86 1.68
C ALA A 87 15.23 4.58 1.04
N PHE A 88 14.26 3.81 0.53
CA PHE A 88 12.99 4.33 0.07
C PHE A 88 11.83 3.51 0.61
N ASN A 89 10.79 4.20 1.05
CA ASN A 89 9.57 3.62 1.59
C ASN A 89 8.43 3.74 0.59
N LEU A 90 8.18 2.64 -0.12
CA LEU A 90 7.12 2.51 -1.12
C LEU A 90 5.83 1.94 -0.51
N GLY A 91 5.63 2.07 0.80
CA GLY A 91 4.37 1.70 1.45
C GLY A 91 3.26 2.72 1.19
N SER A 92 2.00 2.30 1.33
CA SER A 92 0.84 3.19 1.19
C SER A 92 -0.34 2.77 2.08
N SER A 93 -1.36 3.63 2.16
CA SER A 93 -2.53 3.39 3.02
C SER A 93 -3.24 2.10 2.61
N ALA A 94 -3.41 1.19 3.58
CA ALA A 94 -4.02 -0.13 3.38
C ALA A 94 -3.40 -0.94 2.21
N GLN A 95 -2.12 -0.69 1.87
CA GLN A 95 -1.48 -1.32 0.73
C GLN A 95 -1.53 -2.84 0.85
N THR A 96 -2.19 -3.44 -0.13
CA THR A 96 -2.39 -4.89 -0.17
C THR A 96 -1.24 -5.61 -0.86
N HIS A 97 -1.18 -6.93 -0.72
CA HIS A 97 -0.18 -7.72 -1.43
C HIS A 97 -0.41 -7.69 -2.95
N ASP A 98 -1.67 -7.56 -3.37
CA ASP A 98 -2.01 -7.36 -4.78
C ASP A 98 -1.55 -5.99 -5.31
N GLN A 99 -1.72 -4.92 -4.53
CA GLN A 99 -1.18 -3.61 -4.90
C GLN A 99 0.35 -3.61 -4.90
N THR A 100 0.97 -4.23 -3.89
CA THR A 100 2.43 -4.39 -3.83
C THR A 100 2.95 -5.09 -5.09
N GLN A 101 2.23 -6.10 -5.60
CA GLN A 101 2.61 -6.76 -6.85
C GLN A 101 2.67 -5.78 -8.04
N ILE A 102 1.73 -4.83 -8.13
CA ILE A 102 1.74 -3.82 -9.19
C ILE A 102 2.97 -2.92 -9.03
N LEU A 103 3.21 -2.42 -7.81
CA LEU A 103 4.34 -1.55 -7.52
C LEU A 103 5.68 -2.23 -7.80
N LEU A 104 5.83 -3.51 -7.45
CA LEU A 104 7.02 -4.28 -7.77
C LEU A 104 7.24 -4.42 -9.28
N LYS A 105 6.18 -4.73 -10.04
CA LYS A 105 6.27 -4.83 -11.50
C LYS A 105 6.63 -3.51 -12.18
N ARG A 106 6.35 -2.38 -11.54
CA ARG A 106 6.64 -1.04 -12.05
C ARG A 106 8.03 -0.57 -11.70
N TYR A 107 8.47 -0.79 -10.47
CA TYR A 107 9.60 -0.05 -9.90
C TYR A 107 10.75 -0.95 -9.42
N LEU A 108 10.55 -2.25 -9.21
CA LEU A 108 11.57 -3.10 -8.59
C LEU A 108 12.87 -3.12 -9.39
N LYS A 109 12.76 -3.14 -10.73
CA LYS A 109 13.91 -3.21 -11.63
C LYS A 109 14.72 -1.91 -11.63
N GLU A 110 14.09 -0.75 -11.76
CA GLU A 110 14.81 0.53 -11.70
C GLU A 110 15.39 0.80 -10.31
N LEU A 111 14.64 0.48 -9.26
CA LEU A 111 15.09 0.67 -7.88
C LEU A 111 16.27 -0.25 -7.53
N ASN A 112 16.33 -1.44 -8.11
CA ASN A 112 17.42 -2.41 -7.93
C ASN A 112 17.89 -2.55 -6.45
N PRO A 113 16.98 -2.84 -5.50
CA PRO A 113 17.30 -2.80 -4.08
C PRO A 113 18.23 -3.94 -3.65
N LYS A 114 19.19 -3.66 -2.77
CA LYS A 114 20.02 -4.72 -2.14
C LYS A 114 19.22 -5.54 -1.13
N LEU A 115 18.27 -4.91 -0.45
CA LEU A 115 17.37 -5.52 0.52
C LEU A 115 15.94 -5.00 0.37
N VAL A 116 14.98 -5.91 0.35
CA VAL A 116 13.56 -5.59 0.49
C VAL A 116 13.10 -5.91 1.91
N VAL A 117 12.50 -4.92 2.56
CA VAL A 117 11.85 -5.06 3.87
C VAL A 117 10.35 -5.05 3.63
N TYR A 118 9.74 -6.23 3.71
CA TYR A 118 8.32 -6.37 3.45
C TYR A 118 7.54 -6.43 4.76
N GLU A 119 6.84 -5.34 5.07
CA GLU A 119 5.91 -5.27 6.19
C GLU A 119 4.70 -6.18 5.94
N VAL A 120 4.45 -7.09 6.88
CA VAL A 120 3.39 -8.10 6.83
C VAL A 120 2.47 -7.96 8.03
N PHE A 121 1.29 -7.39 7.78
CA PHE A 121 0.26 -7.21 8.80
C PHE A 121 -0.89 -8.21 8.62
N PRO A 122 -1.34 -8.94 9.67
CA PRO A 122 -2.44 -9.90 9.55
C PRO A 122 -3.71 -9.38 8.87
N ASN A 123 -4.07 -8.10 9.10
CA ASN A 123 -5.30 -7.55 8.50
C ASN A 123 -5.17 -7.27 7.00
N VAL A 124 -3.95 -7.07 6.49
CA VAL A 124 -3.73 -6.92 5.03
C VAL A 124 -4.06 -8.22 4.30
N PHE A 125 -3.78 -9.36 4.90
CA PHE A 125 -4.14 -10.68 4.37
C PHE A 125 -5.66 -10.97 4.37
N LYS A 126 -6.46 -10.18 5.09
CA LYS A 126 -7.93 -10.25 5.09
C LYS A 126 -8.57 -9.21 4.15
N ASN A 127 -7.78 -8.25 3.66
CA ASN A 127 -8.29 -7.08 2.96
C ASN A 127 -8.86 -7.44 1.57
N SER A 128 -9.96 -6.78 1.19
CA SER A 128 -10.60 -6.94 -0.13
C SER A 128 -9.80 -6.33 -1.28
N GLY A 129 -8.89 -5.40 -1.00
CA GLY A 129 -8.09 -4.68 -1.98
C GLY A 129 -8.79 -3.48 -2.61
N ILE A 130 -10.03 -3.17 -2.20
CA ILE A 130 -10.81 -2.07 -2.79
C ILE A 130 -10.15 -0.72 -2.53
N GLU A 131 -9.87 -0.39 -1.26
CA GLU A 131 -9.27 0.89 -0.87
C GLU A 131 -7.88 1.10 -1.51
N SER A 132 -7.02 0.08 -1.45
CA SER A 132 -5.70 0.10 -2.10
C SER A 132 -5.77 0.31 -3.61
N ASN A 133 -6.77 -0.27 -4.29
CA ASN A 133 -6.95 -0.05 -5.72
C ASN A 133 -7.40 1.37 -6.02
N LEU A 134 -8.34 1.91 -5.22
CA LEU A 134 -8.78 3.30 -5.37
C LEU A 134 -7.62 4.28 -5.13
N ASP A 135 -6.76 4.03 -4.16
CA ASP A 135 -5.54 4.83 -3.91
C ASP A 135 -4.60 4.77 -5.13
N LEU A 136 -4.22 3.57 -5.57
CA LEU A 136 -3.30 3.40 -6.69
C LEU A 136 -3.83 4.02 -7.99
N ILE A 137 -5.10 3.79 -8.33
CA ILE A 137 -5.71 4.28 -9.58
C ILE A 137 -5.76 5.82 -9.61
N ASN A 138 -6.00 6.45 -8.47
CA ASN A 138 -6.09 7.92 -8.41
C ASN A 138 -4.72 8.59 -8.40
N ASN A 139 -3.67 7.91 -7.90
CA ASN A 139 -2.39 8.53 -7.58
C ASN A 139 -1.21 8.07 -8.46
N ASP A 140 -1.36 6.99 -9.23
CA ASP A 140 -0.33 6.45 -10.12
C ASP A 140 -0.83 6.40 -11.58
N ILE A 141 0.04 6.05 -12.52
CA ILE A 141 -0.32 5.78 -13.92
C ILE A 141 -1.40 4.70 -13.99
N VAL A 142 -2.36 4.89 -14.90
CA VAL A 142 -3.39 3.90 -15.22
C VAL A 142 -2.93 3.09 -16.43
N ASP A 143 -2.57 1.82 -16.19
CA ASP A 143 -2.10 0.89 -17.21
C ASP A 143 -2.79 -0.48 -17.09
N TYR A 144 -2.35 -1.45 -17.91
CA TYR A 144 -2.89 -2.80 -17.94
C TYR A 144 -2.84 -3.54 -16.59
N LEU A 145 -1.91 -3.19 -15.69
CA LEU A 145 -1.80 -3.78 -14.36
C LEU A 145 -2.98 -3.35 -13.49
N ASN A 146 -3.40 -2.08 -13.58
CA ASN A 146 -4.62 -1.60 -12.92
C ASN A 146 -5.85 -2.31 -13.45
N PHE A 147 -5.99 -2.48 -14.77
CA PHE A 147 -7.12 -3.21 -15.36
C PHE A 147 -7.17 -4.67 -14.87
N LYS A 148 -6.03 -5.37 -14.87
CA LYS A 148 -5.95 -6.74 -14.36
C LYS A 148 -6.33 -6.84 -12.88
N SER A 149 -5.86 -5.89 -12.06
CA SER A 149 -6.21 -5.84 -10.64
C SER A 149 -7.69 -5.54 -10.41
N ALA A 150 -8.27 -4.60 -11.16
CA ALA A 150 -9.69 -4.30 -11.10
C ALA A 150 -10.56 -5.52 -11.38
N LEU A 151 -10.20 -6.34 -12.37
CA LEU A 151 -10.87 -7.61 -12.67
C LEU A 151 -10.75 -8.65 -11.55
N ARG A 152 -9.59 -8.71 -10.87
CA ARG A 152 -9.39 -9.63 -9.73
C ARG A 152 -10.18 -9.21 -8.49
N VAL A 153 -10.25 -7.91 -8.21
CA VAL A 153 -11.03 -7.36 -7.09
C VAL A 153 -12.53 -7.40 -7.39
N ASN A 154 -12.91 -7.30 -8.67
CA ASN A 154 -14.27 -7.37 -9.18
C ASN A 154 -15.26 -6.49 -8.41
N ASN A 155 -15.00 -5.19 -8.40
CA ASN A 155 -15.80 -4.23 -7.65
C ASN A 155 -16.20 -3.03 -8.52
N VAL A 156 -17.48 -2.66 -8.47
CA VAL A 156 -18.06 -1.57 -9.27
C VAL A 156 -17.37 -0.21 -9.02
N GLN A 157 -16.99 0.08 -7.78
CA GLN A 157 -16.31 1.34 -7.45
C GLN A 157 -14.92 1.39 -8.09
N VAL A 158 -14.22 0.26 -8.07
CA VAL A 158 -12.89 0.14 -8.71
C VAL A 158 -13.00 0.33 -10.22
N TYR A 159 -13.98 -0.29 -10.88
CA TYR A 159 -14.18 -0.12 -12.33
C TYR A 159 -14.52 1.32 -12.71
N GLN A 160 -15.42 1.98 -11.96
CA GLN A 160 -15.81 3.35 -12.26
C GLN A 160 -14.68 4.34 -12.00
N THR A 161 -13.95 4.18 -10.88
CA THR A 161 -12.77 5.00 -10.59
C THR A 161 -11.68 4.77 -11.64
N LEU A 162 -11.47 3.54 -12.12
CA LEU A 162 -10.52 3.23 -13.20
C LEU A 162 -10.88 3.94 -14.51
N ALA A 163 -12.14 3.85 -14.94
CA ALA A 163 -12.61 4.51 -16.16
C ALA A 163 -12.44 6.04 -16.06
N HIS A 164 -12.81 6.62 -14.92
CA HIS A 164 -12.65 8.05 -14.67
C HIS A 164 -11.18 8.49 -14.63
N ALA A 165 -10.31 7.75 -13.94
CA ALA A 165 -8.89 8.06 -13.85
C ALA A 165 -8.20 7.94 -15.22
N TYR A 166 -8.53 6.91 -16.00
CA TYR A 166 -8.04 6.76 -17.37
C TYR A 166 -8.46 7.95 -18.25
N TYR A 167 -9.73 8.36 -18.19
CA TYR A 167 -10.22 9.54 -18.88
C TYR A 167 -9.44 10.81 -18.48
N LYS A 168 -9.29 11.03 -17.17
CA LYS A 168 -8.57 12.20 -16.63
C LYS A 168 -7.12 12.22 -17.10
N GLN A 169 -6.40 11.10 -17.05
CA GLN A 169 -4.99 11.04 -17.49
C GLN A 169 -4.84 11.29 -18.99
N LYS A 170 -5.82 10.89 -19.80
CA LYS A 170 -5.76 11.05 -21.26
C LYS A 170 -6.15 12.46 -21.74
N PHE A 171 -7.13 13.07 -21.10
CA PHE A 171 -7.77 14.30 -21.61
C PHE A 171 -7.64 15.53 -20.70
N LYS A 172 -7.19 15.38 -19.44
CA LYS A 172 -7.01 16.51 -18.50
C LYS A 172 -5.56 16.64 -18.06
N SER A 173 -5.13 17.87 -17.78
CA SER A 173 -3.82 18.11 -17.19
C SER A 173 -3.76 17.52 -15.78
N GLN A 174 -2.67 16.83 -15.46
CA GLN A 174 -2.45 16.34 -14.10
C GLN A 174 -2.35 17.51 -13.11
N ASN A 175 -2.94 17.34 -11.93
CA ASN A 175 -2.81 18.32 -10.87
C ASN A 175 -1.36 18.35 -10.38
N LYS A 176 -0.81 19.56 -10.24
CA LYS A 176 0.47 19.75 -9.56
C LYS A 176 0.33 19.35 -8.09
N ILE A 177 1.42 18.83 -7.51
CA ILE A 177 1.51 18.60 -6.06
C ILE A 177 1.29 19.94 -5.37
N LYS A 178 0.28 20.04 -4.50
CA LYS A 178 -0.07 21.30 -3.84
C LYS A 178 0.64 21.51 -2.51
N SER A 179 0.82 20.43 -1.74
CA SER A 179 1.42 20.50 -0.41
C SER A 179 2.03 19.16 0.01
N TYR A 180 3.17 19.24 0.69
CA TYR A 180 3.83 18.15 1.40
C TYR A 180 3.32 17.99 2.84
N THR A 181 2.44 18.88 3.30
CA THR A 181 1.78 18.80 4.62
C THR A 181 0.27 18.86 4.44
N ARG A 182 -0.45 17.90 5.05
CA ARG A 182 -1.91 17.76 4.97
C ARG A 182 -2.44 17.45 6.36
N SER A 183 -3.19 18.39 6.94
CA SER A 183 -3.65 18.28 8.32
C SER A 183 -2.46 18.08 9.27
N ASN A 184 -2.41 16.96 10.00
CA ASN A 184 -1.31 16.63 10.91
C ASN A 184 -0.23 15.72 10.29
N ASP A 185 -0.35 15.38 9.01
CA ASP A 185 0.61 14.51 8.32
C ASP A 185 1.58 15.36 7.47
N THR A 186 2.86 15.03 7.52
CA THR A 186 3.92 15.62 6.70
C THR A 186 4.64 14.53 5.93
N TYR A 187 4.72 14.68 4.62
CA TYR A 187 5.54 13.83 3.77
C TYR A 187 7.02 14.18 3.92
N ILE A 188 7.82 13.16 4.22
CA ILE A 188 9.27 13.25 4.27
C ILE A 188 9.83 12.56 3.03
N ARG A 189 10.79 13.22 2.37
CA ARG A 189 11.50 12.66 1.22
C ARG A 189 12.06 11.27 1.57
N GLY A 190 11.92 10.31 0.67
CA GLY A 190 12.13 8.89 0.95
C GLY A 190 10.85 8.12 1.25
N GLY A 191 9.67 8.74 1.18
CA GLY A 191 8.38 8.04 1.21
C GLY A 191 7.74 7.88 2.59
N TYR A 192 8.45 8.28 3.66
CA TYR A 192 7.93 8.31 5.03
C TYR A 192 6.89 9.41 5.23
N VAL A 193 5.91 9.17 6.09
CA VAL A 193 4.93 10.19 6.49
C VAL A 193 4.92 10.29 8.00
N GLU A 194 5.44 11.43 8.47
CA GLU A 194 5.41 11.83 9.87
C GLU A 194 4.00 12.27 10.24
N LYS A 195 3.55 11.89 11.43
CA LYS A 195 2.27 12.35 11.98
C LYS A 195 2.48 13.10 13.29
N ALA A 196 2.22 14.40 13.27
CA ALA A 196 2.26 15.24 14.45
C ALA A 196 1.00 15.02 15.31
N ILE A 197 1.03 13.99 16.16
CA ILE A 197 -0.09 13.65 17.04
C ILE A 197 0.42 13.15 18.40
N LYS A 198 -0.34 13.46 19.45
CA LYS A 198 -0.04 12.99 20.81
C LYS A 198 -0.39 11.50 20.96
N PRO A 199 0.31 10.77 21.84
CA PRO A 199 -0.04 9.40 22.16
C PRO A 199 -1.49 9.29 22.63
N LYS A 200 -2.14 8.17 22.31
CA LYS A 200 -3.51 7.89 22.75
C LYS A 200 -3.66 6.41 23.02
N TYR A 201 -3.76 6.09 24.30
CA TYR A 201 -4.06 4.73 24.73
C TYR A 201 -5.52 4.38 24.43
N THR A 202 -5.73 3.21 23.81
CA THR A 202 -7.07 2.65 23.62
C THR A 202 -7.06 1.15 23.90
N ASN A 203 -8.01 0.70 24.71
CA ASN A 203 -8.27 -0.73 24.91
C ASN A 203 -8.96 -1.31 23.67
N PHE A 204 -8.44 -2.41 23.14
CA PHE A 204 -9.00 -3.08 21.97
C PHE A 204 -9.73 -4.38 22.36
N LYS A 205 -10.88 -4.62 21.74
CA LYS A 205 -11.62 -5.88 21.93
C LYS A 205 -11.02 -6.99 21.07
N PRO A 206 -11.04 -8.26 21.51
CA PRO A 206 -10.60 -9.40 20.71
C PRO A 206 -11.26 -9.40 19.33
N GLN A 207 -10.46 -9.60 18.28
CA GLN A 207 -10.95 -9.72 16.92
C GLN A 207 -11.39 -11.15 16.66
N LYS A 208 -12.54 -11.31 15.99
CA LYS A 208 -13.01 -12.63 15.55
C LYS A 208 -12.19 -13.09 14.35
N GLY A 209 -11.47 -14.19 14.53
CA GLY A 209 -10.91 -15.02 13.47
C GLY A 209 -9.88 -14.36 12.55
N TRP A 210 -9.00 -15.20 11.99
CA TRP A 210 -8.14 -14.80 10.88
C TRP A 210 -8.42 -15.72 9.70
N GLU A 211 -9.14 -15.18 8.71
CA GLU A 211 -9.44 -15.86 7.45
C GLU A 211 -8.66 -15.23 6.31
N LEU A 212 -7.79 -16.05 5.72
CA LEU A 212 -6.86 -15.62 4.69
C LEU A 212 -7.58 -15.42 3.35
N ASN A 213 -7.57 -14.19 2.84
CA ASN A 213 -8.08 -13.89 1.51
C ASN A 213 -7.21 -14.57 0.44
N LYS A 214 -7.85 -15.32 -0.47
CA LYS A 214 -7.16 -16.12 -1.51
C LYS A 214 -6.33 -15.25 -2.47
N LEU A 215 -6.86 -14.08 -2.86
CA LEU A 215 -6.14 -13.13 -3.71
C LEU A 215 -4.89 -12.63 -3.00
N GLN A 216 -5.04 -12.16 -1.75
CA GLN A 216 -3.91 -11.63 -0.97
C GLN A 216 -2.83 -12.68 -0.70
N LYS A 217 -3.24 -13.92 -0.40
CA LYS A 217 -2.32 -15.06 -0.29
C LYS A 217 -1.55 -15.29 -1.59
N SER A 218 -2.25 -15.34 -2.72
CA SER A 218 -1.64 -15.62 -4.03
C SER A 218 -0.67 -14.51 -4.44
N SER A 219 -1.07 -13.24 -4.28
CA SER A 219 -0.23 -12.10 -4.62
C SER A 219 0.98 -12.00 -3.70
N PHE A 220 0.84 -12.26 -2.39
CA PHE A 220 1.99 -12.35 -1.48
C PHE A 220 3.00 -13.40 -1.94
N LYS A 221 2.55 -14.62 -2.25
CA LYS A 221 3.44 -15.67 -2.77
C LYS A 221 4.18 -15.24 -4.03
N GLN A 222 3.46 -14.64 -4.97
CA GLN A 222 4.07 -14.16 -6.22
C GLN A 222 5.12 -13.07 -5.96
N ASN A 223 4.87 -12.16 -5.01
CA ASN A 223 5.85 -11.13 -4.64
C ASN A 223 7.12 -11.76 -4.05
N ILE A 224 6.99 -12.78 -3.20
CA ILE A 224 8.14 -13.53 -2.67
C ILE A 224 8.91 -14.24 -3.80
N GLU A 225 8.21 -14.86 -4.73
CA GLU A 225 8.86 -15.52 -5.87
C GLU A 225 9.56 -14.51 -6.79
N MET A 226 9.04 -13.28 -6.97
CA MET A 226 9.74 -12.21 -7.69
C MET A 226 11.09 -11.89 -7.04
N PHE A 227 11.12 -11.71 -5.70
CA PHE A 227 12.37 -11.45 -4.98
C PHE A 227 13.38 -12.57 -5.19
N LYS A 228 12.94 -13.83 -5.08
CA LYS A 228 13.80 -14.99 -5.30
C LYS A 228 14.31 -15.09 -6.74
N SER A 229 13.44 -14.88 -7.73
CA SER A 229 13.82 -14.98 -9.15
C SER A 229 14.81 -13.90 -9.57
N GLU A 230 14.74 -12.73 -8.92
CA GLU A 230 15.66 -11.62 -9.15
C GLU A 230 16.86 -11.66 -8.20
N ASN A 231 16.99 -12.70 -7.37
CA ASN A 231 18.05 -12.87 -6.37
C ASN A 231 18.18 -11.68 -5.40
N ILE A 232 17.06 -11.04 -5.08
CA ILE A 232 16.97 -9.92 -4.15
C ILE A 232 16.79 -10.48 -2.73
N LYS A 233 17.65 -10.04 -1.81
CA LYS A 233 17.48 -10.37 -0.39
C LYS A 233 16.21 -9.72 0.14
N TYR A 234 15.47 -10.44 0.97
CA TYR A 234 14.29 -9.88 1.63
C TYR A 234 14.14 -10.38 3.06
N ILE A 235 13.50 -9.56 3.88
CA ILE A 235 13.04 -9.92 5.23
C ILE A 235 11.58 -9.51 5.40
N LEU A 236 10.87 -10.28 6.22
CA LEU A 236 9.46 -10.05 6.55
C LEU A 236 9.39 -9.42 7.94
N VAL A 237 8.64 -8.33 8.07
CA VAL A 237 8.56 -7.57 9.32
C VAL A 237 7.11 -7.39 9.73
N PHE A 238 6.76 -7.75 10.95
CA PHE A 238 5.52 -7.27 11.55
C PHE A 238 5.89 -6.08 12.47
N ALA A 239 5.52 -4.87 12.04
CA ALA A 239 5.76 -3.65 12.80
C ALA A 239 5.06 -3.70 14.18
N PRO A 240 5.60 -2.98 15.18
CA PRO A 240 4.98 -2.94 16.50
C PRO A 240 3.55 -2.38 16.43
N VAL A 241 2.67 -2.99 17.21
CA VAL A 241 1.31 -2.54 17.51
C VAL A 241 1.13 -2.49 19.03
N SER A 242 0.09 -1.85 19.53
CA SER A 242 -0.11 -1.77 20.99
C SER A 242 -0.28 -3.16 21.59
N SER A 243 0.14 -3.34 22.84
CA SER A 243 0.00 -4.60 23.56
C SER A 243 -1.45 -5.07 23.62
N SER A 244 -2.38 -4.13 23.79
CA SER A 244 -3.83 -4.40 23.77
C SER A 244 -4.30 -4.94 22.41
N PHE A 245 -3.80 -4.38 21.30
CA PHE A 245 -4.15 -4.81 19.96
C PHE A 245 -3.48 -6.13 19.58
N TYR A 246 -2.20 -6.30 19.91
CA TYR A 246 -1.45 -7.54 19.67
C TYR A 246 -2.15 -8.75 20.32
N LYS A 247 -2.58 -8.61 21.58
CA LYS A 247 -3.34 -9.65 22.30
C LYS A 247 -4.74 -9.90 21.72
N SER A 248 -5.27 -8.97 20.93
CA SER A 248 -6.60 -9.10 20.33
C SER A 248 -6.62 -9.99 19.08
N ILE A 249 -5.46 -10.32 18.49
CA ILE A 249 -5.33 -11.08 17.25
C ILE A 249 -4.83 -12.50 17.55
N ASP A 250 -5.50 -13.51 17.00
CA ASP A 250 -4.94 -14.88 16.96
C ASP A 250 -3.83 -14.97 15.91
N LEU A 251 -2.59 -14.77 16.38
CA LEU A 251 -1.40 -14.76 15.53
C LEU A 251 -0.82 -16.15 15.27
N LYS A 252 -1.32 -17.23 15.89
CA LYS A 252 -0.69 -18.55 15.76
C LYS A 252 -0.69 -19.02 14.30
N LYS A 253 -1.86 -18.94 13.65
CA LYS A 253 -2.00 -19.31 12.22
C LYS A 253 -1.21 -18.38 11.31
N PHE A 254 -1.24 -17.08 11.58
CA PHE A 254 -0.51 -16.08 10.80
C PHE A 254 1.00 -16.27 10.88
N ASN A 255 1.56 -16.36 12.09
CA ASN A 255 2.99 -16.53 12.31
C ASN A 255 3.51 -17.83 11.69
N ASN A 256 2.76 -18.94 11.80
CA ASN A 256 3.12 -20.19 11.15
C ASN A 256 3.12 -20.06 9.61
N PHE A 257 2.14 -19.35 9.06
CA PHE A 257 2.08 -19.08 7.63
C PHE A 257 3.27 -18.23 7.16
N ILE A 258 3.54 -17.09 7.80
CA ILE A 258 4.58 -16.15 7.38
C ILE A 258 5.99 -16.73 7.52
N ARG A 259 6.29 -17.46 8.60
CA ARG A 259 7.60 -18.08 8.82
C ARG A 259 7.99 -19.08 7.71
N SER A 260 7.02 -19.62 6.98
CA SER A 260 7.31 -20.51 5.86
C SER A 260 7.81 -19.79 4.59
N TYR A 261 7.83 -18.45 4.57
CA TYR A 261 8.22 -17.66 3.39
C TYR A 261 9.54 -16.90 3.55
N GLY A 262 10.22 -16.96 4.70
CA GLY A 262 11.53 -16.32 4.88
C GLY A 262 11.79 -15.86 6.31
N ASN A 263 12.87 -15.11 6.47
CA ASN A 263 13.25 -14.51 7.76
C ASN A 263 12.15 -13.54 8.22
N TYR A 264 11.53 -13.83 9.35
CA TYR A 264 10.39 -13.09 9.89
C TYR A 264 10.67 -12.54 11.27
N TYR A 265 10.55 -11.22 11.40
CA TYR A 265 10.77 -10.47 12.62
C TYR A 265 9.46 -9.85 13.11
N ASP A 266 9.00 -10.30 14.27
CA ASP A 266 7.82 -9.76 14.95
C ASP A 266 8.26 -8.76 16.01
N PHE A 267 8.14 -7.47 15.71
CA PHE A 267 8.66 -6.42 16.59
C PHE A 267 7.86 -6.22 17.86
N ASN A 268 6.68 -6.81 17.98
CA ASN A 268 5.96 -6.88 19.25
C ASN A 268 6.66 -7.79 20.26
N ARG A 269 7.55 -8.68 19.79
CA ARG A 269 8.35 -9.59 20.62
C ARG A 269 9.79 -9.14 20.78
N ILE A 270 10.25 -8.20 19.95
CA ILE A 270 11.64 -7.74 19.89
C ILE A 270 11.77 -6.36 20.56
N SER A 271 10.88 -5.43 20.22
CA SER A 271 10.88 -4.07 20.78
C SER A 271 10.07 -3.99 22.06
N ASN A 272 10.68 -3.42 23.10
CA ASN A 272 9.98 -3.08 24.33
C ASN A 272 9.22 -1.75 24.16
N MET A 273 7.97 -1.79 23.71
CA MET A 273 7.17 -0.59 23.45
C MET A 273 6.25 -0.21 24.64
N ASN A 274 6.05 1.09 24.84
CA ASN A 274 5.10 1.63 25.81
C ASN A 274 3.83 2.11 25.10
N ASP A 275 2.70 1.42 25.35
CA ASP A 275 1.40 1.71 24.74
C ASP A 275 0.93 3.18 24.92
N SER A 276 1.33 3.85 26.00
CA SER A 276 0.93 5.24 26.32
C SER A 276 1.85 6.30 25.73
N LEU A 277 2.96 5.91 25.11
CA LEU A 277 4.00 6.82 24.61
C LEU A 277 4.27 6.61 23.12
N HIS A 278 4.45 5.35 22.72
CA HIS A 278 4.91 5.00 21.38
C HIS A 278 3.77 4.86 20.37
N PHE A 279 2.50 4.97 20.77
CA PHE A 279 1.34 4.75 19.90
C PHE A 279 0.32 5.87 19.99
N TYR A 280 -0.19 6.31 18.83
CA TYR A 280 -1.29 7.29 18.76
C TYR A 280 -2.65 6.65 18.44
N ASP A 281 -2.65 5.38 18.04
CA ASP A 281 -3.81 4.52 17.90
C ASP A 281 -3.36 3.05 18.13
N PRO A 282 -4.25 2.04 18.11
CA PRO A 282 -3.88 0.67 18.45
C PRO A 282 -2.75 0.04 17.62
N HIS A 283 -2.42 0.59 16.45
CA HIS A 283 -1.52 -0.08 15.50
C HIS A 283 -0.61 0.88 14.71
N HIS A 284 -0.55 2.14 15.09
CA HIS A 284 0.38 3.10 14.52
C HIS A 284 1.17 3.87 15.58
N LEU A 285 2.43 4.15 15.23
CA LEU A 285 3.44 4.69 16.13
C LEU A 285 3.44 6.22 16.14
N THR A 286 3.68 6.82 17.30
CA THR A 286 4.15 8.22 17.38
C THR A 286 5.57 8.33 16.83
N GLN A 287 6.09 9.55 16.61
CA GLN A 287 7.48 9.71 16.16
C GLN A 287 8.48 9.04 17.12
N GLU A 288 8.28 9.17 18.44
CA GLU A 288 9.13 8.49 19.43
C GLU A 288 9.04 6.96 19.31
N GLY A 289 7.85 6.42 19.03
CA GLY A 289 7.68 5.01 18.73
C GLY A 289 8.39 4.56 17.45
N VAL A 290 8.39 5.39 16.42
CA VAL A 290 9.11 5.16 15.15
C VAL A 290 10.61 5.17 15.37
N ASP A 291 11.14 6.17 16.10
CA ASP A 291 12.57 6.27 16.38
C ASP A 291 13.07 5.06 17.16
N LYS A 292 12.28 4.62 18.16
CA LYS A 292 12.58 3.39 18.89
C LYS A 292 12.52 2.15 17.99
N PHE A 293 11.46 2.00 17.20
CA PHE A 293 11.29 0.86 16.31
C PHE A 293 12.43 0.78 15.29
N ASN A 294 12.76 1.89 14.65
CA ASN A 294 13.85 1.96 13.67
C ASN A 294 15.21 1.68 14.31
N THR A 295 15.46 2.15 15.53
CA THR A 295 16.69 1.82 16.28
C THR A 295 16.79 0.31 16.50
N ASP A 296 15.73 -0.32 17.02
CA ASP A 296 15.70 -1.77 17.25
C ASP A 296 15.83 -2.55 15.93
N PHE A 297 15.27 -2.04 14.83
CA PHE A 297 15.37 -2.67 13.51
C PHE A 297 16.76 -2.54 12.88
N ILE A 298 17.44 -1.40 13.04
CA ILE A 298 18.83 -1.19 12.60
C ILE A 298 19.78 -2.21 13.25
N HIS A 299 19.54 -2.58 14.51
CA HIS A 299 20.31 -3.65 15.15
C HIS A 299 20.16 -5.01 14.45
N ILE A 300 18.98 -5.32 13.91
CA ILE A 300 18.76 -6.55 13.13
C ILE A 300 19.38 -6.43 11.74
N LEU A 301 19.32 -5.24 11.11
CA LEU A 301 19.88 -5.02 9.78
C LEU A 301 21.38 -5.34 9.71
N LYS A 302 22.12 -5.16 10.81
CA LYS A 302 23.56 -5.50 10.89
C LYS A 302 23.85 -6.96 10.49
N ASP A 303 22.88 -7.86 10.70
CA ASP A 303 23.02 -9.28 10.38
C ASP A 303 22.68 -9.60 8.90
N HIS A 304 22.00 -8.69 8.19
CA HIS A 304 21.50 -8.92 6.82
C HIS A 304 22.24 -8.13 5.75
N VAL A 305 22.77 -6.96 6.15
CA VAL A 305 23.53 -6.05 5.30
C VAL A 305 24.85 -5.83 6.00
N LEU A 306 25.97 -6.09 5.31
CA LEU A 306 27.29 -5.71 5.79
C LEU A 306 27.28 -4.18 5.92
N ILE A 307 27.04 -3.69 7.13
CA ILE A 307 27.25 -2.28 7.46
C ILE A 307 28.73 -2.05 7.27
N LYS A 308 29.07 -1.11 6.40
CA LYS A 308 30.46 -0.68 6.21
C LYS A 308 30.98 0.02 7.46
#